data_AF-A0A812EY59-F1
#
_entry.id   AF-A0A812EY59-F1
#
_cell.length_a   1.000
_cell.length_b   1.000
_cell.length_c   1.000
_cell.angle_alpha   90.00
_cell.angle_beta   90.00
_cell.angle_gamma   90.00
#
_symmetry.space_group_name_H-M   'P 1'
#
loop_
_entity.id
_entity.type
_entity.pdbx_description
1 polymer ?
#
loop_
_entity_poly.entity_id
_entity_poly.type
_entity_poly.pdbx_seq_one_letter_code
_entity_poly.pdbx_strand_id
1 'polypeptide(L)' 'MILTDKFLIGIGSCLVALGVAFLLATPYMLDTRDPFVLGGFFWSIIGGTTIGFGWHARDKKTKQLDAMR' A
#
# COMPACT_ATOMS: atom_id res chain seq x y z
N MET A 1 16.58 12.79 -0.78
CA MET A 1 15.12 12.58 -0.94
C MET A 1 14.74 11.31 -1.74
N ILE A 2 15.69 10.43 -2.14
CA ILE A 2 15.44 9.13 -2.82
C ILE A 2 14.87 8.07 -1.87
N LEU A 3 15.11 8.25 -0.57
CA LEU A 3 14.66 7.31 0.47
C LEU A 3 13.12 7.28 0.59
N THR A 4 12.47 8.43 0.42
CA THR A 4 11.03 8.60 0.65
C THR A 4 10.17 7.82 -0.35
N ASP A 5 10.56 7.75 -1.63
CA ASP A 5 9.77 7.08 -2.67
C ASP A 5 9.77 5.56 -2.48
N LYS A 6 10.96 4.99 -2.19
CA LYS A 6 11.11 3.56 -1.89
C LYS A 6 10.43 3.19 -0.57
N PHE A 7 10.49 4.09 0.41
CA PHE A 7 9.85 3.92 1.70
C PHE A 7 8.32 3.91 1.60
N LEU A 8 7.73 4.81 0.79
CA LEU A 8 6.28 4.83 0.50
C LEU A 8 5.81 3.54 -0.17
N ILE A 9 6.55 3.05 -1.17
CA ILE A 9 6.25 1.77 -1.82
C ILE A 9 6.36 0.61 -0.83
N GLY A 10 7.40 0.61 0.01
CA GLY A 10 7.61 -0.40 1.05
C GLY A 10 6.47 -0.43 2.07
N ILE A 11 6.13 0.72 2.67
CA ILE A 11 5.00 0.82 3.62
C ILE A 11 3.70 0.37 2.95
N GLY A 12 3.44 0.87 1.74
CA GLY A 12 2.23 0.50 1.01
C GLY A 12 2.14 -1.00 0.76
N SER A 13 3.25 -1.67 0.44
CA SER A 13 3.28 -3.13 0.28
C SER A 13 3.01 -3.90 1.58
N CYS A 14 3.54 -3.43 2.72
CA CYS A 14 3.23 -4.01 4.03
C CYS A 14 1.75 -3.85 4.40
N LEU A 15 1.15 -2.70 4.10
CA LEU A 15 -0.28 -2.45 4.35
C LEU A 15 -1.18 -3.32 3.47
N VAL A 16 -0.82 -3.54 2.21
CA VAL A 16 -1.52 -4.51 1.34
C VAL A 16 -1.39 -5.93 1.91
N ALA A 17 -0.20 -6.33 2.33
CA ALA A 17 0.03 -7.66 2.92
C ALA A 17 -0.79 -7.86 4.21
N LEU A 18 -0.88 -6.83 5.07
CA LEU A 18 -1.76 -6.82 6.23
C LEU A 18 -3.23 -6.97 5.83
N GLY A 19 -3.70 -6.25 4.81
CA GLY A 19 -5.07 -6.39 4.31
C GLY A 19 -5.39 -7.80 3.82
N VAL A 20 -4.46 -8.44 3.09
CA VAL A 20 -4.61 -9.83 2.64
C VAL A 20 -4.61 -10.80 3.83
N ALA A 21 -3.77 -10.59 4.84
CA ALA A 21 -3.75 -11.42 6.04
C ALA A 21 -5.06 -11.34 6.82
N PHE A 22 -5.66 -10.15 6.91
CA PHE A 22 -6.99 -9.96 7.49
C PHE A 22 -8.06 -10.71 6.71
N LEU A 23 -8.07 -10.63 5.38
CA LEU A 23 -9.00 -11.37 4.53
C LEU A 23 -8.81 -12.89 4.67
N LEU A 24 -7.58 -13.39 4.73
CA LEU A 24 -7.31 -14.82 4.94
C LEU A 24 -7.70 -15.32 6.33
N ALA A 25 -7.72 -14.44 7.33
CA ALA A 25 -8.14 -14.75 8.70
C ALA A 25 -9.67 -14.77 8.87
N THR A 26 -10.44 -14.10 8.01
CA THR A 26 -11.92 -14.04 8.08
C THR A 26 -12.64 -15.39 8.22
N PRO A 27 -12.28 -16.49 7.54
CA PRO A 27 -12.97 -17.77 7.71
C PRO A 27 -12.78 -18.41 9.10
N TYR A 28 -11.77 -17.99 9.86
CA TYR A 28 -11.46 -18.53 11.19
C TYR A 28 -12.08 -17.73 12.34
N MET A 29 -12.74 -16.61 12.02
CA MET A 29 -13.29 -15.66 12.98
C MET A 29 -14.78 -15.44 12.72
N LEU A 30 -15.65 -16.36 13.18
CA LEU A 30 -17.10 -16.28 12.92
C LEU A 30 -17.76 -15.05 13.58
N ASP A 31 -17.39 -14.71 14.82
CA ASP A 31 -17.99 -13.58 15.55
C ASP A 31 -17.49 -12.20 15.09
N THR A 32 -16.35 -12.16 14.41
CA THR A 32 -15.70 -10.90 13.97
C THR A 32 -15.42 -10.88 12.47
N ARG A 33 -16.18 -11.65 11.69
CA ARG A 33 -16.00 -11.76 10.24
C ARG A 33 -16.12 -10.40 9.55
N ASP A 34 -17.17 -9.65 9.84
CA ASP A 34 -17.42 -8.33 9.23
C ASP A 34 -16.29 -7.32 9.50
N PRO A 35 -15.82 -7.10 10.74
CA PRO A 35 -14.69 -6.20 10.99
C PRO A 35 -13.37 -6.70 10.39
N PHE A 36 -13.15 -8.01 10.25
CA PHE A 36 -11.95 -8.53 9.57
C PHE A 36 -12.01 -8.33 8.05
N VAL A 37 -13.17 -8.53 7.42
CA VAL A 37 -13.36 -8.22 5.99
C VAL A 37 -13.16 -6.73 5.76
N LEU A 38 -13.80 -5.88 6.56
CA LEU A 38 -13.71 -4.42 6.45
C LEU A 38 -12.28 -3.93 6.67
N GLY A 39 -11.61 -4.44 7.72
CA GLY A 39 -10.21 -4.14 8.01
C GLY A 39 -9.28 -4.59 6.88
N GLY A 40 -9.53 -5.77 6.31
CA GLY A 40 -8.80 -6.28 5.16
C GLY A 40 -8.85 -5.33 3.96
N PHE A 41 -10.05 -4.94 3.55
CA PHE A 41 -10.22 -3.97 2.47
C PHE A 41 -9.62 -2.60 2.80
N PHE A 42 -9.81 -2.11 4.01
CA PHE A 42 -9.28 -0.82 4.45
C PHE A 42 -7.75 -0.76 4.33
N TRP A 43 -7.06 -1.77 4.86
CA TRP A 43 -5.60 -1.87 4.78
C TRP A 43 -5.10 -2.03 3.34
N SER A 44 -5.80 -2.82 2.51
CA SER A 44 -5.46 -2.96 1.09
C SER A 44 -5.63 -1.67 0.29
N ILE A 45 -6.70 -0.91 0.52
CA ILE A 45 -6.95 0.38 -0.17
C ILE A 45 -5.89 1.41 0.21
N ILE A 46 -5.61 1.56 1.51
CA ILE A 46 -4.59 2.50 2.00
C ILE A 46 -3.21 2.08 1.47
N GLY A 47 -2.89 0.79 1.54
CA GLY A 47 -1.63 0.27 1.04
C GLY A 47 -1.44 0.51 -0.45
N GLY A 48 -2.43 0.17 -1.27
CA GLY A 48 -2.40 0.41 -2.72
C GLY A 48 -2.27 1.89 -3.08
N THR A 49 -3.00 2.76 -2.37
CA THR A 49 -2.91 4.22 -2.56
C THR A 49 -1.51 4.73 -2.23
N THR A 50 -0.89 4.23 -1.15
CA THR A 50 0.46 4.61 -0.72
C THR A 50 1.52 4.17 -1.72
N ILE A 51 1.38 2.97 -2.30
CA ILE A 51 2.24 2.50 -3.41
C ILE A 51 2.08 3.44 -4.61
N GLY A 52 0.85 3.78 -4.98
CA GLY A 52 0.55 4.69 -6.09
C GLY A 52 1.21 6.06 -5.92
N PHE A 53 1.14 6.65 -4.72
CA PHE A 53 1.84 7.90 -4.41
C PHE A 53 3.36 7.75 -4.50
N GLY A 54 3.92 6.65 -4.00
CA GLY A 54 5.35 6.36 -4.12
C GLY A 54 5.82 6.22 -5.57
N TRP A 55 5.03 5.57 -6.43
CA TRP A 55 5.30 5.48 -7.87
C TRP A 55 5.17 6.83 -8.58
N HIS A 56 4.13 7.61 -8.29
CA HIS A 56 3.96 8.94 -8.87
C HIS A 56 5.09 9.90 -8.50
N ALA A 57 5.56 9.85 -7.25
CA ALA A 57 6.71 10.63 -6.79
C ALA A 57 8.00 10.21 -7.53
N ARG A 58 8.16 8.92 -7.79
CA ARG A 58 9.29 8.38 -8.58
C ARG A 58 9.23 8.83 -10.05
N ASP A 59 8.06 8.78 -10.68
CA ASP A 59 7.84 9.18 -12.09
C ASP A 59 8.09 10.69 -12.31
N LYS A 60 7.61 11.53 -11.40
CA LYS A 60 7.91 12.98 -11.44
C LYS A 60 9.41 13.25 -11.37
N LYS A 61 10.14 12.50 -10.53
CA LYS A 61 11.59 12.64 -10.40
C LYS A 61 12.34 12.18 -11.65
N THR A 62 11.95 11.07 -12.25
CA THR A 62 12.58 10.60 -13.51
C THR A 62 12.37 11.62 -14.62
N LYS A 63 11.16 12.19 -14.74
CA LYS A 63 10.88 13.25 -15.72
C LYS A 63 11.68 14.53 -15.48
N GLN A 64 11.88 14.93 -14.22
CA GLN A 64 12.74 16.07 -13.89
C GLN A 64 14.22 15.81 -14.18
N LEU A 65 14.69 14.58 -13.98
CA LEU A 65 16.07 14.19 -14.28
C LEU A 65 16.34 14.18 -15.78
N ASP A 66 15.39 13.66 -16.59
CA ASP A 66 15.48 13.67 -18.06
C ASP A 66 15.40 15.08 -18.64
N ALA A 67 14.61 15.99 -18.04
CA ALA A 67 14.53 17.38 -18.51
C ALA A 67 15.79 18.21 -18.22
N MET A 68 16.66 17.76 -17.31
CA MET A 68 17.95 18.40 -16.99
C MET A 68 19.13 17.79 -17.76
N ARG A 69 18.89 16.76 -18.57
CA ARG A 69 19.91 16.04 -19.33
C ARG A 69 19.85 16.44 -20.80
#